data_AF-I3W3J6-F1
#
_entry.id   AF-I3W3J6-F1
#
_cell.length_a   1.000
_cell.length_b   1.000
_cell.length_c   1.000
_cell.angle_alpha   90.00
_cell.angle_beta   90.00
_cell.angle_gamma   90.00
#
_symmetry.space_group_name_H-M   'P 1'
#
loop_
_entity.id
_entity.type
_entity.pdbx_description
1 polymer ?
#
loop_
_entity_poly.entity_id
_entity_poly.type
_entity_poly.pdbx_seq_one_letter_code
_entity_poly.pdbx_strand_id
1 'polypeptide(L)'
;MPRPTIPESERLTERVAFRITAATKTEYEKRLAASGLKQSEFFRDCVMTDRTEIIVAPQMTADMRESLRLLKNIANNCNQMAHALNTAMLAGLIGPALTERVLNQLSLLLEEAKKTQANSR
;
A
#
# COMPACT_ATOMS: atom_id res chain seq x y z
N MET A 1 -14.81 30.06 -31.75
CA MET A 1 -15.62 29.06 -31.02
C MET A 1 -16.23 29.73 -29.79
N PRO A 2 -17.56 29.76 -29.61
CA PRO A 2 -18.15 30.26 -28.37
C PRO A 2 -17.83 29.29 -27.22
N ARG A 3 -17.50 29.84 -26.05
CA ARG A 3 -17.19 29.07 -24.83
C ARG A 3 -18.45 28.30 -24.40
N PRO A 4 -18.38 26.99 -24.13
CA PRO A 4 -19.53 26.24 -23.66
C PRO A 4 -20.11 26.88 -22.38
N THR A 5 -21.39 27.18 -22.42
CA THR A 5 -22.13 27.82 -21.32
C THR A 5 -22.39 26.77 -20.26
N ILE A 6 -21.71 26.90 -19.12
CA ILE A 6 -21.98 26.07 -17.94
C ILE A 6 -23.44 26.34 -17.51
N PRO A 7 -24.27 25.30 -17.32
CA PRO A 7 -25.67 25.45 -16.91
C PRO A 7 -25.79 26.23 -15.61
N GLU A 8 -26.89 26.98 -15.44
CA GLU A 8 -27.06 27.92 -14.33
C GLU A 8 -26.99 27.25 -12.95
N SER A 9 -27.42 25.98 -12.87
CA SER A 9 -27.36 25.12 -11.68
C SER A 9 -25.94 24.71 -11.25
N GLU A 10 -24.94 24.82 -12.13
CA GLU A 10 -23.54 24.44 -11.84
C GLU A 10 -22.62 25.66 -11.65
N ARG A 11 -23.18 26.88 -11.69
CA ARG A 11 -22.41 28.11 -11.49
C ARG A 11 -22.03 28.25 -10.02
N LEU A 12 -20.72 28.30 -9.77
CA LEU A 12 -20.11 28.49 -8.46
C LEU A 12 -20.23 29.97 -8.01
N THR A 13 -21.41 30.36 -7.54
CA THR A 13 -21.75 31.76 -7.17
C THR A 13 -21.53 32.08 -5.70
N GLU A 14 -21.62 31.09 -4.81
CA GLU A 14 -21.51 31.29 -3.36
C GLU A 14 -20.05 31.16 -2.86
N ARG A 15 -19.67 31.99 -1.87
CA ARG A 15 -18.35 31.98 -1.24
C ARG A 15 -18.43 31.55 0.22
N VAL A 16 -17.61 30.56 0.58
CA VAL A 16 -17.40 30.12 1.96
C VAL A 16 -15.97 30.46 2.36
N ALA A 17 -15.79 31.23 3.44
CA ALA A 17 -14.48 31.59 3.99
C ALA A 17 -14.50 31.51 5.52
N PHE A 18 -13.46 30.93 6.11
CA PHE A 18 -13.29 30.82 7.56
C PHE A 18 -11.85 31.17 7.95
N ARG A 19 -11.67 31.64 9.18
CA ARG A 19 -10.35 31.94 9.73
C ARG A 19 -9.75 30.66 10.31
N ILE A 20 -8.48 30.44 10.02
CA ILE A 20 -7.69 29.33 10.58
C ILE A 20 -6.42 29.87 11.22
N THR A 21 -5.85 29.07 12.12
CA THR A 21 -4.54 29.37 12.72
C THR A 21 -3.42 29.16 11.71
N ALA A 22 -2.26 29.77 11.96
CA ALA A 22 -1.07 29.58 11.12
C ALA A 22 -0.64 28.11 11.03
N ALA A 23 -0.71 27.36 12.14
CA ALA A 23 -0.37 25.93 12.18
C ALA A 23 -1.31 25.09 11.29
N THR A 24 -2.61 25.36 11.37
CA THR A 24 -3.62 24.70 10.53
C THR A 24 -3.41 25.02 9.04
N LYS A 25 -2.99 26.25 8.72
CA LYS A 25 -2.69 26.65 7.34
C LYS A 25 -1.53 25.85 6.76
N THR A 26 -0.45 25.66 7.52
CA THR A 26 0.71 24.87 7.06
C THR A 26 0.33 23.41 6.80
N GLU A 27 -0.48 22.82 7.67
CA GLU A 27 -0.97 21.45 7.49
C GLU A 27 -1.89 21.32 6.26
N TYR A 28 -2.76 22.32 6.05
CA TYR A 28 -3.61 22.39 4.86
C TYR A 28 -2.79 22.49 3.57
N GLU A 29 -1.77 23.34 3.52
CA GLU A 29 -0.89 23.50 2.36
C GLU A 29 -0.13 22.21 2.01
N LYS A 30 0.32 21.46 3.02
CA LYS A 30 0.96 20.14 2.80
C LYS A 30 0.00 19.15 2.15
N ARG A 31 -1.22 19.05 2.67
CA ARG A 31 -2.25 18.14 2.14
C ARG A 31 -2.69 18.53 0.72
N LEU A 32 -2.76 19.82 0.45
CA LEU A 32 -3.04 20.36 -0.87
C LEU A 32 -1.91 20.03 -1.87
N ALA A 33 -0.65 20.22 -1.48
CA ALA A 33 0.50 19.89 -2.33
C ALA A 33 0.54 18.38 -2.64
N ALA A 34 0.20 17.53 -1.67
CA ALA A 34 0.13 16.09 -1.86
C ALA A 34 -1.02 15.64 -2.78
N SER A 35 -2.15 16.37 -2.80
CA SER A 35 -3.31 16.00 -3.63
C SER A 35 -3.16 16.43 -5.09
N GLY A 36 -2.34 17.44 -5.38
CA GLY A 36 -2.15 17.97 -6.75
C GLY A 36 -3.37 18.73 -7.29
N LEU A 37 -4.38 18.98 -6.46
CA LEU A 37 -5.61 19.68 -6.82
C LEU A 37 -5.52 21.18 -6.52
N LYS A 38 -6.39 21.98 -7.17
CA LYS A 38 -6.56 23.40 -6.79
C LYS A 38 -7.30 23.51 -5.47
N GLN A 39 -7.05 24.58 -4.71
CA GLN A 39 -7.65 24.79 -3.38
C GLN A 39 -9.18 24.63 -3.35
N SER A 40 -9.87 25.16 -4.36
CA SER A 40 -11.33 25.09 -4.48
C SER A 40 -11.84 23.70 -4.88
N GLU A 41 -11.06 22.95 -5.66
CA GLU A 41 -11.36 21.56 -6.02
C GLU A 41 -11.12 20.65 -4.81
N PHE A 42 -10.00 20.81 -4.12
CA PHE A 42 -9.67 20.09 -2.89
C PHE A 42 -10.72 20.33 -1.81
N PHE A 43 -11.15 21.57 -1.60
CA PHE A 43 -12.18 21.88 -0.61
C PHE A 43 -13.54 21.30 -0.99
N ARG A 44 -13.97 21.40 -2.26
CA ARG A 44 -15.24 20.82 -2.71
C ARG A 44 -15.20 19.30 -2.63
N ASP A 45 -14.11 18.67 -3.06
CA ASP A 45 -13.96 17.22 -2.97
C ASP A 45 -14.03 16.78 -1.51
N CYS A 46 -13.20 17.34 -0.63
CA CYS A 46 -13.19 16.96 0.79
C CYS A 46 -14.51 17.22 1.53
N VAL A 47 -15.24 18.30 1.21
CA VAL A 47 -16.49 18.67 1.91
C VAL A 47 -17.74 18.02 1.29
N MET A 48 -17.78 17.83 -0.04
CA MET A 48 -18.98 17.35 -0.74
C MET A 48 -18.96 15.85 -1.04
N THR A 49 -17.80 15.18 -1.04
CA THR A 49 -17.74 13.72 -1.20
C THR A 49 -17.78 12.96 0.13
N ASP A 50 -18.13 13.62 1.24
CA ASP A 50 -18.11 13.03 2.59
C ASP A 50 -16.77 12.34 2.93
N ARG A 51 -15.66 12.75 2.30
CA ARG A 51 -14.29 12.35 2.66
C ARG A 51 -13.82 13.09 3.92
N THR A 52 -14.51 12.84 5.02
CA THR A 52 -14.04 13.10 6.38
C THR A 52 -13.17 11.98 6.93
N GLU A 53 -12.67 11.08 6.09
CA GLU A 53 -11.62 10.15 6.49
C GLU A 53 -10.26 10.76 6.18
N ILE A 54 -9.68 11.40 7.19
CA ILE A 54 -8.23 11.40 7.35
C ILE A 54 -7.81 9.93 7.27
N ILE A 55 -7.11 9.53 6.20
CA ILE A 55 -6.51 8.19 6.12
C ILE A 55 -5.39 8.14 7.16
N VAL A 56 -5.76 7.85 8.41
CA VAL A 56 -4.85 7.24 9.37
C VAL A 56 -4.67 5.83 8.85
N ALA A 57 -3.49 5.54 8.28
CA ALA A 57 -3.15 4.18 7.89
C ALA A 57 -3.50 3.25 9.08
N PRO A 58 -4.25 2.15 8.88
CA PRO A 58 -4.67 1.30 9.98
C PRO A 58 -3.44 0.96 10.81
N GLN A 59 -3.50 1.28 12.11
CA GLN A 59 -2.44 0.96 13.05
C GLN A 59 -2.19 -0.55 12.92
N MET A 60 -1.03 -0.91 12.37
CA MET A 60 -0.67 -2.30 12.15
C MET A 60 -0.81 -3.04 13.49
N THR A 61 -1.80 -3.93 13.57
CA THR A 61 -2.12 -4.64 14.81
C THR A 61 -0.91 -5.46 15.24
N ALA A 62 -0.81 -5.77 16.54
CA ALA A 62 0.28 -6.61 17.05
C ALA A 62 0.33 -7.96 16.28
N ASP A 63 -0.84 -8.52 15.99
CA ASP A 63 -0.99 -9.78 15.25
C ASP A 63 -0.54 -9.66 13.77
N MET A 64 -0.82 -8.52 13.12
CA MET A 64 -0.35 -8.26 11.75
C MET A 64 1.18 -8.09 11.70
N ARG A 65 1.77 -7.45 12.71
CA ARG A 65 3.22 -7.33 12.83
C ARG A 65 3.87 -8.68 13.09
N GLU A 66 3.25 -9.50 13.93
CA GLU A 66 3.74 -10.83 14.26
C GLU A 66 3.62 -11.79 13.08
N SER A 67 2.53 -11.77 12.32
CA SER A 67 2.38 -12.59 11.11
C SER A 67 3.41 -12.21 10.04
N LEU A 68 3.70 -10.90 9.85
CA LEU A 68 4.78 -10.43 8.99
C LEU A 68 6.17 -10.91 9.47
N ARG A 69 6.40 -10.89 10.78
CA ARG A 69 7.66 -11.38 11.37
C ARG A 69 7.84 -12.88 11.11
N LEU A 70 6.79 -13.68 11.31
CA LEU A 70 6.81 -15.11 11.04
C LEU A 70 7.04 -15.39 9.54
N LEU A 71 6.35 -14.66 8.65
CA LEU A 71 6.55 -14.80 7.21
C LEU A 71 7.99 -14.48 6.79
N LYS A 72 8.57 -13.40 7.35
CA LYS A 72 9.98 -13.06 7.13
C LYS A 72 10.91 -14.20 7.56
N ASN A 73 10.66 -14.82 8.71
CA ASN A 73 11.46 -15.94 9.20
C ASN A 73 11.33 -17.18 8.29
N ILE A 74 10.11 -17.49 7.84
CA ILE A 74 9.86 -18.58 6.89
C ILE A 74 10.62 -18.33 5.58
N ALA A 75 10.51 -17.14 5.00
CA ALA A 75 11.22 -16.76 3.78
C ALA A 75 12.75 -16.88 3.93
N ASN A 76 13.29 -16.44 5.06
CA ASN A 76 14.72 -16.55 5.33
C ASN A 76 15.18 -18.01 5.43
N ASN A 77 14.40 -18.86 6.09
CA ASN A 77 14.70 -20.29 6.20
C ASN A 77 14.64 -20.97 4.82
N CYS A 78 13.65 -20.65 3.99
CA CYS A 78 13.57 -21.16 2.61
C CYS A 78 14.80 -20.74 1.78
N ASN A 79 15.26 -19.50 1.91
CA ASN A 79 16.47 -19.02 1.24
C ASN A 79 17.73 -19.76 1.71
N GLN A 80 17.85 -20.03 3.01
CA GLN A 80 18.97 -20.80 3.55
C GLN A 80 18.96 -22.24 3.02
N MET A 81 17.79 -22.88 2.99
CA MET A 81 17.63 -24.22 2.41
C MET A 81 17.99 -24.24 0.93
N ALA A 82 17.53 -23.25 0.16
CA ALA A 82 17.85 -23.13 -1.25
C ALA A 82 19.36 -22.96 -1.47
N HIS A 83 20.02 -22.13 -0.67
CA HIS A 83 21.47 -21.95 -0.73
C HIS A 83 22.22 -23.25 -0.39
N ALA A 84 21.79 -23.97 0.65
CA ALA A 84 22.40 -25.24 1.06
C ALA A 84 22.24 -26.31 -0.04
N LEU A 85 21.06 -26.42 -0.65
CA LEU A 85 20.78 -27.33 -1.75
C LEU A 85 21.64 -27.01 -2.98
N ASN A 86 21.72 -25.74 -3.37
CA ASN A 86 22.56 -25.31 -4.49
C ASN A 86 24.04 -25.63 -4.23
N THR A 87 24.52 -25.40 -3.01
CA THR A 87 25.90 -25.72 -2.62
C THR A 87 26.17 -27.22 -2.68
N ALA A 88 25.25 -28.05 -2.17
CA ALA A 88 25.36 -29.50 -2.20
C ALA A 88 25.27 -30.08 -3.63
N MET A 89 24.47 -29.47 -4.49
CA MET A 89 24.39 -29.80 -5.92
C MET A 89 25.70 -29.48 -6.64
N LEU A 90 26.28 -28.30 -6.40
CA LEU A 90 27.58 -27.90 -6.98
C LEU A 90 28.74 -28.79 -6.48
N ALA A 91 28.64 -29.30 -5.25
CA ALA A 91 29.58 -30.27 -4.70
C ALA A 91 29.36 -31.71 -5.21
N GLY A 92 28.35 -31.95 -6.06
CA GLY A 92 28.03 -33.28 -6.61
C GLY A 92 27.42 -34.25 -5.61
N LEU A 93 27.04 -33.79 -4.41
CA LEU A 93 26.47 -34.63 -3.34
C LEU A 93 24.99 -34.96 -3.58
N ILE A 94 24.29 -34.14 -4.37
CA ILE A 94 22.86 -34.26 -4.65
C ILE A 94 22.62 -34.08 -6.15
N GLY A 95 21.76 -34.94 -6.72
CA GLY A 95 21.40 -34.87 -8.13
C GLY A 95 20.51 -33.65 -8.46
N PRO A 96 20.66 -33.05 -9.66
CA PRO A 96 19.96 -31.82 -10.04
C PRO A 96 18.43 -31.95 -10.00
N ALA A 97 17.89 -33.12 -10.35
CA ALA A 97 16.45 -33.40 -10.30
C ALA A 97 15.86 -33.35 -8.88
N LEU A 98 16.63 -33.73 -7.86
CA LEU A 98 16.18 -33.66 -6.47
C LEU A 98 16.21 -32.21 -5.98
N THR A 99 17.25 -31.46 -6.33
CA THR A 99 17.37 -30.03 -6.00
C THR A 99 16.22 -29.21 -6.59
N GLU A 100 15.92 -29.39 -7.87
CA GLU A 100 14.83 -28.69 -8.55
C GLU A 100 13.46 -29.01 -7.93
N ARG A 101 13.21 -30.27 -7.59
CA ARG A 101 11.97 -30.69 -6.93
C ARG A 101 11.79 -30.01 -5.56
N VAL A 102 12.85 -29.94 -4.77
CA VAL A 102 12.79 -29.32 -3.43
C VAL A 102 12.63 -27.80 -3.53
N LEU A 103 13.32 -27.14 -4.46
CA LEU A 103 13.17 -25.69 -4.71
C LEU A 103 11.74 -25.33 -5.14
N ASN A 104 11.13 -26.16 -5.99
CA ASN A 104 9.74 -25.97 -6.42
C ASN A 104 8.76 -26.12 -5.24
N GLN A 105 8.98 -27.08 -4.34
CA GLN A 105 8.16 -27.23 -3.13
C GLN A 105 8.32 -26.06 -2.15
N LEU A 106 9.55 -25.55 -1.97
CA LEU A 106 9.80 -24.37 -1.14
C LEU A 106 9.10 -23.12 -1.70
N SER A 107 9.13 -22.94 -3.01
CA SER A 107 8.45 -21.82 -3.69
C SER A 107 6.94 -21.90 -3.53
N LEU A 108 6.36 -23.11 -3.64
CA LEU A 108 4.93 -23.33 -3.46
C LEU A 108 4.48 -23.05 -2.02
N LEU A 109 5.26 -23.45 -1.02
CA LEU A 109 5.00 -23.13 0.39
C LEU A 109 5.02 -21.61 0.66
N LEU A 110 5.96 -20.89 0.05
CA LEU A 110 6.05 -19.44 0.19
C LEU A 110 4.85 -18.72 -0.43
N GLU A 111 4.41 -19.15 -1.62
CA GLU A 111 3.23 -18.58 -2.27
C GLU A 111 1.95 -18.85 -1.47
N GLU A 112 1.81 -20.05 -0.90
CA GLU A 112 0.64 -20.35 -0.05
C GLU A 112 0.64 -19.51 1.22
N ALA A 113 1.78 -19.37 1.90
CA ALA A 113 1.91 -18.54 3.10
C ALA A 113 1.58 -17.05 2.83
N LYS A 114 1.99 -16.52 1.67
CA LYS A 114 1.63 -15.16 1.23
C LYS A 114 0.12 -15.01 1.01
N LYS A 115 -0.52 -15.99 0.37
CA LYS A 115 -1.97 -15.98 0.13
C LYS A 115 -2.75 -16.00 1.44
N THR A 116 -2.36 -16.86 2.40
CA THR A 116 -2.98 -16.90 3.73
C THR A 116 -2.85 -15.56 4.45
N GLN A 117 -1.69 -14.89 4.33
CA GLN A 117 -1.49 -13.56 4.88
C GLN A 117 -2.37 -12.50 4.21
N ALA A 118 -2.53 -12.56 2.87
CA ALA A 118 -3.35 -11.63 2.12
C ALA A 118 -4.86 -11.78 2.43
N ASN A 119 -5.34 -13.01 2.65
CA ASN A 119 -6.71 -13.30 3.07
C ASN A 119 -7.01 -12.98 4.54
N SER A 120 -6.00 -12.69 5.35
CA SER A 120 -6.13 -12.29 6.76
C SER A 120 -6.22 -10.77 6.95
N ARG A 121 -6.26 -10.00 5.85
CA ARG A 121 -6.50 -8.56 5.81
C ARG A 121 -7.97 -8.27 5.53
#